data_AF-A0A953WE93-F1
#
_entry.id   AF-A0A953WE93-F1
#
_cell.length_a   1.000
_cell.length_b   1.000
_cell.length_c   1.000
_cell.angle_alpha   90.00
_cell.angle_beta   90.00
_cell.angle_gamma   90.00
#
_symmetry.space_group_name_H-M   'P 1'
#
loop_
_entity.id
_entity.type
_entity.pdbx_description
1 polymer ?
#
loop_
_entity_poly.entity_id
_entity_poly.type
_entity_poly.pdbx_seq_one_letter_code
_entity_poly.pdbx_strand_id
1 'polypeptide(L)'
;DIVDDFYAFADELATDLEIQPIPMSALAGVNITNHSDETGWYEGPTLMDYLENVPVGDHRLNAAFRMPVQWVNRPNLDFRGFSGQIASGTVKPGDRVKSMPSGKQSKVERIVTADGDLSEAIAGQSVTLTLA
;
A
#
# COMPACT_ATOMS: atom_id res chain seq x y z
N ASP A 1 -6.03 22.20 24.13
CA ASP A 1 -6.80 22.57 22.92
C ASP A 1 -6.94 21.26 22.14
N ILE A 2 -8.08 20.94 21.51
CA ILE A 2 -8.36 19.56 21.03
C ILE A 2 -7.24 19.06 20.09
N VAL A 3 -6.73 19.95 19.25
CA VAL A 3 -5.64 19.66 18.30
C VAL A 3 -4.35 19.35 19.04
N ASP A 4 -3.94 20.19 19.99
CA ASP A 4 -2.72 19.98 20.79
C ASP A 4 -2.78 18.69 21.61
N ASP A 5 -3.94 18.40 22.21
CA ASP A 5 -4.15 17.19 23.01
C ASP A 5 -4.06 15.93 22.12
N PHE A 6 -4.54 16.01 20.87
CA PHE A 6 -4.43 14.90 19.92
C PHE A 6 -2.99 14.70 19.41
N TYR A 7 -2.25 15.77 19.14
CA TYR A 7 -0.83 15.67 18.78
C TYR A 7 -0.01 15.03 19.90
N ALA A 8 -0.22 15.45 21.15
CA ALA A 8 0.47 14.84 22.30
C ALA A 8 0.20 13.34 22.44
N PHE A 9 -1.05 12.91 22.17
CA PHE A 9 -1.39 11.48 22.12
C PHE A 9 -0.74 10.76 20.92
N ALA A 10 -0.75 11.37 19.73
CA ALA A 10 -0.21 10.76 18.52
C ALA A 10 1.31 10.56 18.59
N ASP A 11 2.02 11.46 19.27
CA ASP A 11 3.47 11.36 19.51
C ASP A 11 3.86 10.08 20.29
N GLU A 12 2.96 9.52 21.10
CA GLU A 12 3.17 8.24 21.78
C GLU A 12 3.16 7.05 20.80
N LEU A 13 2.53 7.18 19.62
CA LEU A 13 2.40 6.11 18.63
C LEU A 13 3.60 6.07 17.67
N ALA A 14 3.92 7.22 17.07
CA ALA A 14 5.06 7.40 16.17
C ALA A 14 5.33 8.89 15.98
N THR A 15 6.61 9.26 15.95
CA THR A 15 7.06 10.67 15.88
C THR A 15 6.91 11.30 14.51
N ASP A 16 6.68 10.50 13.47
CA ASP A 16 6.75 10.94 12.07
C ASP A 16 5.37 10.87 11.39
N LEU A 17 4.29 10.97 12.16
CA LEU A 17 2.92 10.93 11.65
C LEU A 17 2.53 12.29 11.05
N GLU A 18 2.16 12.28 9.78
CA GLU A 18 1.54 13.42 9.15
C GLU A 18 0.04 13.44 9.47
N ILE A 19 -0.40 14.44 10.21
CA ILE A 19 -1.79 14.60 10.66
C ILE A 19 -2.29 15.97 10.19
N GLN A 20 -3.41 15.97 9.46
CA GLN A 20 -4.12 17.17 9.04
C GLN A 20 -5.44 17.31 9.82
N PRO A 21 -5.52 18.21 10.82
CA PRO A 21 -6.77 18.50 11.49
C PRO A 21 -7.71 19.26 10.55
N ILE A 22 -8.97 18.82 10.46
CA ILE A 22 -10.02 19.48 9.68
C ILE A 22 -11.26 19.65 10.58
N PRO A 23 -11.66 20.88 10.94
CA PRO A 23 -12.89 21.10 11.68
C PRO A 23 -14.07 20.82 10.76
N MET A 24 -14.87 19.79 11.06
CA MET A 24 -15.95 19.36 10.15
C MET A 24 -17.18 18.87 10.89
N SER A 25 -18.31 18.81 10.18
CA SER A 25 -19.54 18.18 10.65
C SER A 25 -20.16 17.40 9.51
N ALA A 26 -20.13 16.06 9.64
CA ALA A 26 -20.73 15.16 8.65
C ALA A 26 -22.24 15.39 8.51
N LEU A 27 -22.93 15.67 9.62
CA LEU A 27 -24.37 15.89 9.65
C LEU A 27 -24.77 17.20 8.97
N ALA A 28 -24.01 18.27 9.21
CA ALA A 28 -24.31 19.60 8.70
C ALA A 28 -23.66 19.90 7.33
N GLY A 29 -22.75 19.04 6.87
CA GLY A 29 -22.03 19.26 5.61
C GLY A 29 -20.81 20.18 5.70
N VAL A 30 -20.41 20.59 6.92
CA VAL A 30 -19.31 21.56 7.14
C VAL A 30 -17.97 20.94 6.77
N ASN A 31 -17.23 21.62 5.88
CA ASN A 31 -15.88 21.26 5.40
C ASN A 31 -15.73 19.83 4.85
N ILE A 32 -16.82 19.23 4.33
CA ILE A 32 -16.75 17.92 3.66
C ILE A 32 -16.24 18.09 2.23
N THR A 33 -17.02 18.76 1.38
CA THR A 33 -16.71 18.97 -0.04
C THR A 33 -16.29 20.41 -0.31
N ASN A 34 -16.95 21.37 0.34
CA ASN A 34 -16.70 22.81 0.19
C ASN A 34 -16.35 23.43 1.55
N HIS A 35 -15.62 24.54 1.53
CA HIS A 35 -15.37 25.33 2.73
C HIS A 35 -16.68 25.88 3.30
N SER A 36 -16.75 25.96 4.62
CA SER A 36 -17.91 26.50 5.34
C SER A 36 -17.61 27.88 5.92
N ASP A 37 -18.58 28.79 5.78
CA ASP A 37 -18.55 30.10 6.44
C ASP A 37 -18.67 29.99 7.98
N GLU A 38 -19.16 28.87 8.51
CA GLU A 38 -19.25 28.61 9.96
C GLU A 38 -17.87 28.49 10.61
N THR A 39 -16.85 28.17 9.80
CA THR A 39 -15.45 28.04 10.22
C THR A 39 -14.58 29.07 9.52
N GLY A 40 -14.99 30.34 9.46
CA GLY A 40 -14.24 31.39 8.75
C GLY A 40 -12.81 31.66 9.26
N TRP A 41 -12.42 31.07 10.40
CA TRP A 41 -11.05 31.10 10.92
C TRP A 41 -10.16 29.97 10.36
N TYR A 42 -10.73 28.96 9.71
CA TYR A 42 -10.03 27.79 9.20
C TYR A 42 -9.65 27.98 7.73
N GLU A 43 -8.34 28.05 7.46
CA GLU A 43 -7.78 28.26 6.12
C GLU A 43 -7.23 26.97 5.48
N GLY A 44 -7.35 25.83 6.16
CA GLY A 44 -6.89 24.52 5.66
C GLY A 44 -7.89 23.85 4.70
N PRO A 45 -7.54 22.67 4.14
CA PRO A 45 -8.35 22.00 3.12
C PRO A 45 -9.68 21.46 3.66
N THR A 46 -10.65 21.24 2.77
CA THR A 46 -11.82 20.40 3.06
C THR A 46 -11.41 18.92 3.09
N LEU A 47 -12.28 18.05 3.62
CA LEU A 47 -11.99 16.62 3.64
C LEU A 47 -11.74 16.06 2.24
N MET A 48 -12.59 16.40 1.27
CA MET A 48 -12.43 15.89 -0.11
C MET A 48 -11.18 16.45 -0.78
N ASP A 49 -10.91 17.75 -0.65
CA ASP A 49 -9.71 18.36 -1.22
C ASP A 49 -8.44 17.71 -0.64
N TYR A 50 -8.42 17.43 0.66
CA TYR A 50 -7.31 16.73 1.28
C TYR A 50 -7.15 15.31 0.71
N LEU A 51 -8.22 14.51 0.64
CA LEU A 51 -8.15 13.13 0.16
C LEU A 51 -7.75 13.01 -1.32
N GLU A 52 -8.08 14.02 -2.13
CA GLU A 52 -7.71 14.06 -3.55
C GLU A 52 -6.24 14.40 -3.78
N ASN A 53 -5.64 15.20 -2.88
CA ASN A 53 -4.29 15.73 -3.07
C ASN A 53 -3.24 15.13 -2.13
N VAL A 54 -3.65 14.42 -1.06
CA VAL A 54 -2.72 13.85 -0.09
C VAL A 54 -1.74 12.92 -0.81
N PRO A 55 -0.42 13.07 -0.58
CA PRO A 55 0.56 12.19 -1.17
C PRO A 55 0.27 10.75 -0.77
N VAL A 56 -0.18 9.93 -1.72
CA VAL A 56 -0.15 8.47 -1.59
C VAL A 56 1.29 8.03 -1.80
N GLY A 57 2.12 8.29 -0.78
CA GLY A 57 3.48 7.81 -0.70
C GLY A 57 3.46 6.32 -0.42
N ASP A 58 3.27 5.49 -1.46
CA ASP A 58 3.50 4.06 -1.29
C ASP A 58 5.01 3.81 -1.29
N HIS A 59 5.66 4.17 -0.17
CA HIS A 59 7.05 3.84 0.12
C HIS A 59 7.34 2.36 -0.14
N ARG A 60 6.31 1.50 -0.07
CA ARG A 60 6.43 0.08 -0.37
C ARG A 60 6.78 -0.15 -1.84
N LEU A 61 6.27 0.62 -2.81
CA LEU A 61 6.62 0.46 -4.24
C LEU A 61 8.12 0.60 -4.50
N ASN A 62 8.75 1.56 -3.83
CA ASN A 62 10.18 1.86 -3.97
C ASN A 62 11.07 1.02 -3.03
N ALA A 63 10.48 0.24 -2.11
CA ALA A 63 11.21 -0.62 -1.20
C ALA A 63 11.66 -1.93 -1.88
N ALA A 64 12.52 -2.69 -1.20
CA ALA A 64 12.96 -3.99 -1.70
C ALA A 64 11.79 -4.97 -1.84
N PHE A 65 11.81 -5.79 -2.90
CA PHE A 65 10.76 -6.77 -3.15
C PHE A 65 10.59 -7.76 -1.98
N ARG A 66 9.36 -7.91 -1.48
CA ARG A 66 8.96 -8.91 -0.49
C ARG A 66 7.57 -9.43 -0.84
N MET A 67 7.45 -10.75 -0.94
CA MET A 67 6.19 -11.44 -1.14
C MET A 67 6.13 -12.65 -0.20
N PRO A 68 5.40 -12.56 0.92
CA PRO A 68 5.11 -13.72 1.75
C PRO A 68 4.33 -14.76 0.95
N VAL A 69 4.85 -15.99 0.90
CA VAL A 69 4.14 -17.10 0.24
C VAL A 69 3.01 -17.55 1.14
N GLN A 70 1.78 -17.44 0.64
CA GLN A 70 0.57 -17.87 1.32
C GLN A 70 0.13 -19.26 0.84
N TRP A 71 0.38 -19.58 -0.42
CA TRP A 71 -0.03 -20.84 -1.02
C TRP A 71 0.96 -21.35 -2.08
N VAL A 72 1.07 -22.66 -2.23
CA VAL A 72 1.88 -23.30 -3.28
C VAL A 72 0.96 -24.09 -4.20
N ASN A 73 0.83 -23.62 -5.43
CA ASN A 73 0.04 -24.26 -6.49
C ASN A 73 0.85 -25.36 -7.18
N ARG A 74 0.33 -26.59 -7.15
CA ARG A 74 0.91 -27.73 -7.88
C ARG A 74 -0.18 -28.62 -8.49
N PRO A 75 -0.91 -28.13 -9.51
CA PRO A 75 -2.01 -28.88 -10.13
C PRO A 75 -1.51 -30.09 -10.94
N ASN A 76 -0.27 -30.06 -11.41
CA ASN A 76 0.39 -31.16 -12.12
C ASN A 76 1.92 -31.10 -11.91
N LEU A 77 2.66 -32.00 -12.57
CA LEU A 77 4.12 -32.11 -12.40
C LEU A 77 4.88 -30.91 -13.00
N ASP A 78 4.31 -30.27 -14.02
CA ASP A 78 4.98 -29.22 -14.81
C ASP A 78 4.72 -27.81 -14.26
N PHE A 79 3.74 -27.65 -13.37
CA PHE A 79 3.42 -26.36 -12.77
C PHE A 79 3.72 -26.33 -11.28
N ARG A 80 4.57 -25.38 -10.88
CA ARG A 80 4.77 -25.00 -9.48
C ARG A 80 4.74 -23.49 -9.33
N GLY A 81 3.65 -22.98 -8.77
CA GLY A 81 3.45 -21.56 -8.52
C GLY A 81 3.46 -21.24 -7.02
N PHE A 82 3.98 -20.07 -6.66
CA PHE A 82 3.99 -19.55 -5.29
C PHE A 82 3.09 -18.30 -5.23
N SER A 83 1.96 -18.42 -4.55
CA SER A 83 0.95 -17.36 -4.49
C SER A 83 1.04 -16.56 -3.21
N GLY A 84 0.83 -15.25 -3.33
CA GLY A 84 0.76 -14.33 -2.20
C GLY A 84 0.53 -12.90 -2.67
N GLN A 85 0.29 -12.02 -1.70
CA GLN A 85 0.26 -10.58 -1.95
C GLN A 85 1.66 -10.00 -1.82
N ILE A 86 2.06 -9.15 -2.77
CA ILE A 86 3.32 -8.43 -2.71
C ILE A 86 3.22 -7.40 -1.58
N ALA A 87 4.05 -7.56 -0.54
CA ALA A 87 4.05 -6.67 0.61
C ALA A 87 4.85 -5.39 0.33
N SER A 88 5.90 -5.49 -0.49
CA SER A 88 6.71 -4.36 -0.91
C SER A 88 7.47 -4.65 -2.19
N GLY A 89 7.91 -3.59 -2.84
CA GLY A 89 8.68 -3.54 -4.07
C GLY A 89 7.89 -3.90 -5.31
N THR A 90 8.66 -4.17 -6.35
CA THR A 90 8.18 -4.54 -7.68
C THR A 90 8.93 -5.78 -8.15
N VAL A 91 8.30 -6.59 -9.00
CA VAL A 91 8.90 -7.78 -9.60
C VAL A 91 8.50 -7.93 -11.07
N LYS A 92 9.45 -8.38 -11.90
CA LYS A 92 9.27 -8.67 -13.32
C LYS A 92 9.76 -10.08 -13.64
N PRO A 93 9.23 -10.72 -14.70
CA PRO A 93 9.88 -11.89 -15.30
C PRO A 93 11.37 -11.61 -15.58
N GLY A 94 12.23 -12.54 -15.20
CA GLY A 94 13.69 -12.43 -15.29
C GLY A 94 14.38 -11.98 -14.00
N ASP A 95 13.66 -11.38 -13.05
CA ASP A 95 14.24 -10.90 -11.81
C ASP A 95 14.80 -12.03 -10.95
N ARG A 96 15.95 -11.79 -10.33
CA ARG A 96 16.55 -12.71 -9.36
C ARG A 96 15.85 -12.55 -8.02
N VAL A 97 15.33 -13.64 -7.49
CA VAL A 97 14.69 -13.69 -6.17
C VAL A 97 15.42 -14.65 -5.24
N LYS A 98 15.29 -14.41 -3.93
CA LYS A 98 15.81 -15.27 -2.88
C LYS A 98 14.67 -15.75 -1.99
N SER A 99 14.51 -17.06 -1.85
CA SER A 99 13.51 -17.67 -0.98
C SER A 99 14.02 -17.82 0.44
N MET A 100 13.39 -17.11 1.38
CA MET A 100 13.69 -17.20 2.80
C MET A 100 12.81 -18.25 3.50
N PRO A 101 13.28 -18.94 4.56
CA PRO A 101 14.61 -18.78 5.18
C PRO A 101 15.74 -19.55 4.48
N SER A 102 15.43 -20.40 3.49
CA SER A 102 16.40 -21.32 2.87
C SER A 102 17.59 -20.65 2.17
N GLY A 103 17.46 -19.37 1.79
CA GLY A 103 18.48 -18.61 1.09
C GLY A 103 18.67 -18.98 -0.39
N LYS A 104 17.92 -19.97 -0.91
CA LYS A 104 18.00 -20.39 -2.31
C LYS A 104 17.63 -19.25 -3.25
N GLN A 105 18.35 -19.16 -4.37
CA GLN A 105 18.10 -18.16 -5.40
C GLN A 105 17.50 -18.83 -6.65
N SER A 106 16.57 -18.12 -7.28
CA SER A 106 15.97 -18.48 -8.57
C SER A 106 15.76 -17.22 -9.40
N LYS A 107 15.25 -17.38 -10.61
CA LYS A 107 14.67 -16.28 -11.38
C LYS A 107 13.17 -16.42 -11.45
N VAL A 108 12.46 -15.30 -11.44
CA VAL A 108 11.02 -15.28 -11.77
C VAL A 108 10.88 -15.61 -13.25
N GLU A 109 10.11 -16.63 -13.56
CA GLU A 109 9.84 -17.02 -14.93
C GLU A 109 8.56 -16.35 -15.43
N ARG A 110 7.48 -16.41 -14.63
CA ARG A 110 6.18 -15.82 -14.95
C ARG A 110 5.51 -15.22 -13.72
N ILE A 111 4.70 -14.19 -13.94
CA ILE A 111 3.80 -13.61 -12.94
C ILE A 111 2.38 -13.93 -13.40
N VAL A 112 1.72 -14.89 -12.75
CA VAL A 112 0.42 -15.43 -13.18
C VAL A 112 -0.70 -14.83 -12.33
N THR A 113 -1.77 -14.40 -12.99
CA THR A 113 -3.03 -13.96 -12.37
C THR A 113 -4.23 -14.65 -13.02
N ALA A 114 -5.43 -14.40 -12.52
CA ALA A 114 -6.66 -14.92 -13.13
C ALA A 114 -6.88 -14.38 -14.56
N ASP A 115 -6.44 -13.15 -14.82
CA ASP A 115 -6.60 -12.46 -16.10
C ASP A 115 -5.43 -12.71 -17.07
N GLY A 116 -4.51 -13.61 -16.69
CA GLY A 116 -3.32 -13.96 -17.46
C GLY A 116 -2.03 -13.49 -16.82
N ASP A 117 -0.97 -13.50 -17.62
CA ASP A 117 0.37 -13.19 -17.16
C ASP A 117 0.65 -11.69 -17.19
N LEU A 118 1.33 -11.20 -16.15
CA LEU A 118 1.77 -9.81 -16.04
C LEU A 118 3.24 -9.66 -16.42
N SER A 119 3.57 -8.51 -17.02
CA SER A 119 4.95 -8.10 -17.30
C SER A 119 5.65 -7.48 -16.08
N GLU A 120 4.86 -6.99 -15.12
CA GLU A 120 5.31 -6.37 -13.87
C GLU A 120 4.21 -6.54 -12.83
N ALA A 121 4.58 -6.77 -11.57
CA ALA A 121 3.67 -6.69 -10.44
C ALA A 121 4.28 -5.90 -9.28
N ILE A 122 3.43 -5.16 -8.58
CA ILE A 122 3.80 -4.18 -7.57
C ILE A 122 3.18 -4.51 -6.21
N ALA A 123 3.66 -3.82 -5.16
CA ALA A 123 3.09 -3.90 -3.82
C ALA A 123 1.56 -3.74 -3.82
N GLY A 124 0.88 -4.55 -3.01
CA GLY A 124 -0.58 -4.62 -2.92
C GLY A 124 -1.24 -5.63 -3.87
N GLN A 125 -0.57 -6.06 -4.95
CA GLN A 125 -1.14 -7.04 -5.87
C GLN A 125 -0.98 -8.48 -5.37
N SER A 126 -2.03 -9.29 -5.55
CA SER A 126 -2.02 -10.73 -5.30
C SER A 126 -1.70 -11.48 -6.59
N VAL A 127 -0.58 -12.20 -6.60
CA VAL A 127 -0.05 -12.88 -7.80
C VAL A 127 0.42 -14.29 -7.48
N THR A 128 0.66 -15.09 -8.51
CA THR A 128 1.37 -16.36 -8.42
C THR A 128 2.67 -16.29 -9.22
N LEU A 129 3.82 -16.48 -8.57
CA LEU A 129 5.11 -16.51 -9.26
C LEU A 129 5.51 -17.96 -9.61
N THR A 130 5.95 -18.18 -10.85
CA THR A 130 6.72 -19.39 -11.22
C THR A 130 8.20 -19.06 -11.24
N LEU A 131 9.05 -20.06 -10.94
CA LEU A 131 10.48 -19.89 -10.82
C LEU A 131 11.22 -20.86 -11.75
N ALA A 132 12.29 -20.37 -12.39
CA ALA A 132 13.24 -21.15 -13.19
C ALA A 132 14.41 -21.68 -12.35
#